data_AF-R4YS39-F1
#
_entry.id   AF-R4YS39-F1
#
_cell.length_a   1.000
_cell.length_b   1.000
_cell.length_c   1.000
_cell.angle_alpha   90.00
_cell.angle_beta   90.00
_cell.angle_gamma   90.00
#
_symmetry.space_group_name_H-M   'P 1'
#
loop_
_entity.id
_entity.type
_entity.pdbx_description
1 polymer ?
#
loop_
_entity_poly.entity_id
_entity_poly.type
_entity_poly.pdbx_seq_one_letter_code
_entity_poly.pdbx_strand_id
1 'polypeptide(L)'
;MKYLIKILFLLLINTGAYAAPAIEYQHDQQRYTFPELTISANVFFTELSQYSGIDIYYYPELIIPNVFRGISLHEDELLRLLDKNFSLIKSFKNEQLASLQILPEGQIQSNNLRHAGSLIVELSQSSNALQEHPALLSDQRVRVLKAKERREKIISELKVKQENKKEQKDQKKNNKKIIRAQKKAKKQQEELTRLKHYQDTDKEIYERLLPFYKHQFGEPDFSKINNSNQP
;
A
#
# COMPACT_ATOMS: atom_id res chain seq x y z
N MET A 1 -65.78 -3.96 -14.47
CA MET A 1 -65.55 -4.10 -13.02
C MET A 1 -64.57 -5.21 -12.63
N LYS A 2 -64.68 -6.46 -13.14
CA LYS A 2 -63.77 -7.57 -12.74
C LYS A 2 -62.29 -7.39 -13.12
N TYR A 3 -61.98 -6.62 -14.16
CA TYR A 3 -60.60 -6.38 -14.60
C TYR A 3 -59.88 -5.25 -13.85
N LEU A 4 -60.64 -4.32 -13.26
CA LEU A 4 -60.07 -3.22 -12.47
C LEU A 4 -59.51 -3.70 -11.13
N ILE A 5 -60.17 -4.68 -10.51
CA ILE A 5 -59.71 -5.30 -9.25
C ILE A 5 -58.43 -6.12 -9.47
N LYS A 6 -58.28 -6.78 -10.63
CA LYS A 6 -57.05 -7.53 -10.95
C LYS A 6 -55.84 -6.62 -11.19
N ILE A 7 -56.05 -5.44 -11.79
CA ILE A 7 -54.99 -4.45 -11.99
C ILE A 7 -54.59 -3.78 -10.66
N LEU A 8 -55.56 -3.52 -9.78
CA LEU A 8 -55.29 -3.00 -8.44
C LEU A 8 -54.49 -4.02 -7.59
N PHE A 9 -54.77 -5.32 -7.74
CA PHE A 9 -54.03 -6.38 -7.06
C PHE A 9 -52.59 -6.53 -7.58
N LEU A 10 -52.36 -6.30 -8.88
CA LEU A 10 -51.02 -6.30 -9.48
C LEU A 10 -50.17 -5.08 -9.07
N LEU A 11 -50.82 -3.94 -8.78
CA LEU A 11 -50.17 -2.74 -8.26
C LEU A 11 -49.76 -2.86 -6.78
N LEU A 12 -50.46 -3.69 -6.00
CA LEU A 12 -50.15 -3.97 -4.59
C LEU A 12 -48.96 -4.92 -4.37
N ILE A 13 -48.59 -5.72 -5.38
CA ILE A 13 -47.42 -6.63 -5.30
C ILE A 13 -46.13 -5.89 -5.68
N ASN A 14 -46.23 -4.66 -6.21
CA ASN A 14 -45.07 -3.80 -6.47
C ASN A 14 -44.70 -2.96 -5.24
N THR A 15 -44.78 -3.55 -4.05
CA THR A 15 -43.91 -3.12 -2.96
C THR A 15 -42.53 -3.59 -3.35
N GLY A 16 -41.84 -2.76 -4.13
CA GLY A 16 -40.43 -2.94 -4.42
C GLY A 16 -39.77 -3.28 -3.09
N ALA A 17 -39.09 -4.42 -3.05
CA ALA A 17 -38.08 -4.68 -2.05
C ALA A 17 -37.11 -3.50 -2.19
N TYR A 18 -37.32 -2.46 -1.39
CA TYR A 18 -36.36 -1.41 -1.18
C TYR A 18 -35.17 -2.14 -0.58
N ALA A 19 -34.21 -2.47 -1.44
CA ALA A 19 -32.88 -2.84 -0.98
C ALA A 19 -32.49 -1.73 0.00
N ALA A 20 -32.34 -2.12 1.26
CA ALA A 20 -31.87 -1.23 2.31
C ALA A 20 -30.59 -0.52 1.82
N PRO A 21 -30.26 0.68 2.30
CA PRO A 21 -28.97 1.30 2.02
C PRO A 21 -27.85 0.32 2.40
N ALA A 22 -27.30 -0.36 1.39
CA ALA A 22 -26.33 -1.42 1.55
C ALA A 22 -24.93 -0.83 1.42
N ILE A 23 -24.05 -1.16 2.36
CA ILE A 23 -22.62 -0.93 2.24
C ILE A 23 -22.15 -1.74 1.02
N GLU A 24 -21.56 -1.06 0.05
CA GLU A 24 -21.00 -1.73 -1.12
C GLU A 24 -19.54 -2.10 -0.88
N TYR A 25 -19.15 -3.32 -1.21
CA TYR A 25 -17.75 -3.76 -1.11
C TYR A 25 -17.12 -3.97 -2.49
N GLN A 26 -16.11 -3.16 -2.80
CA GLN A 26 -15.33 -3.28 -4.02
C GLN A 26 -14.13 -4.20 -3.77
N HIS A 27 -14.25 -5.47 -4.19
CA HIS A 27 -13.24 -6.50 -3.93
C HIS A 27 -11.85 -6.14 -4.50
N ASP A 28 -11.80 -5.61 -5.72
CA ASP A 28 -10.54 -5.28 -6.40
C ASP A 28 -9.73 -4.20 -5.68
N GLN A 29 -10.44 -3.25 -5.06
CA GLN A 29 -9.83 -2.14 -4.33
C GLN A 29 -9.74 -2.39 -2.83
N GLN A 30 -10.43 -3.42 -2.31
CA GLN A 30 -10.63 -3.68 -0.88
C GLN A 30 -11.17 -2.44 -0.17
N ARG A 31 -12.29 -1.91 -0.68
CA ARG A 31 -12.93 -0.69 -0.16
C ARG A 31 -14.41 -0.94 0.17
N TYR A 32 -14.83 -0.36 1.28
CA TYR A 32 -16.21 -0.28 1.74
C TYR A 32 -16.73 1.10 1.39
N THR A 33 -17.81 1.17 0.61
CA THR A 33 -18.50 2.41 0.27
C THR A 33 -19.80 2.45 1.06
N PHE A 34 -19.93 3.47 1.90
CA PHE A 34 -21.06 3.62 2.80
C PHE A 34 -22.13 4.53 2.20
N PRO A 35 -23.42 4.24 2.45
CA PRO A 35 -24.53 5.07 1.98
C PRO A 35 -24.52 6.45 2.65
N GLU A 36 -25.13 7.45 1.99
CA GLU A 36 -25.34 8.78 2.60
C GLU A 36 -26.39 8.77 3.72
N LEU A 37 -27.28 7.77 3.69
CA LEU A 37 -28.36 7.61 4.66
C LEU A 37 -27.87 6.97 5.97
N THR A 38 -28.57 7.27 7.06
CA THR A 38 -28.32 6.61 8.35
C THR A 38 -28.70 5.14 8.26
N ILE A 39 -27.80 4.26 8.69
CA ILE A 39 -28.04 2.82 8.76
C ILE A 39 -28.05 2.34 10.20
N SER A 40 -28.91 1.36 10.49
CA SER A 40 -28.98 0.75 11.81
C SER A 40 -27.70 -0.01 12.11
N ALA A 41 -27.32 -0.10 13.40
CA ALA A 41 -26.14 -0.86 13.81
C ALA A 41 -26.21 -2.33 13.36
N ASN A 42 -27.39 -2.93 13.38
CA ASN A 42 -27.56 -4.30 12.92
C ASN A 42 -27.18 -4.49 11.45
N VAL A 43 -27.68 -3.63 10.56
CA VAL A 43 -27.36 -3.69 9.13
C VAL A 43 -25.87 -3.40 8.93
N PHE A 44 -25.37 -2.33 9.53
CA PHE A 44 -23.97 -1.90 9.43
C PHE A 44 -23.00 -3.02 9.82
N PHE A 45 -23.12 -3.57 11.02
CA PHE A 45 -22.18 -4.57 11.52
C PHE A 45 -22.35 -5.93 10.83
N THR A 46 -23.56 -6.28 10.39
CA THR A 46 -23.80 -7.51 9.63
C THR A 46 -23.12 -7.48 8.27
N GLU A 47 -23.28 -6.41 7.51
CA GLU A 47 -22.65 -6.27 6.20
C GLU A 47 -21.13 -6.18 6.32
N LEU A 48 -20.62 -5.43 7.31
CA LEU A 48 -19.18 -5.41 7.57
C LEU A 48 -18.61 -6.78 7.93
N SER A 49 -19.29 -7.54 8.80
CA SER A 49 -18.86 -8.90 9.15
C SER A 49 -18.84 -9.80 7.92
N GLN A 50 -19.88 -9.71 7.07
CA GLN A 50 -19.97 -10.49 5.83
C GLN A 50 -18.82 -10.17 4.88
N TYR A 51 -18.55 -8.90 4.61
CA TYR A 51 -17.54 -8.51 3.61
C TYR A 51 -16.11 -8.74 4.09
N SER A 52 -15.83 -8.40 5.35
CA SER A 52 -14.50 -8.53 5.95
C SER A 52 -14.15 -9.97 6.31
N GLY A 53 -15.15 -10.80 6.60
CA GLY A 53 -14.99 -12.12 7.21
C GLY A 53 -14.50 -12.07 8.66
N ILE A 54 -14.66 -10.93 9.34
CA ILE A 54 -14.39 -10.75 10.77
C ILE A 54 -15.67 -11.09 11.53
N ASP A 55 -15.57 -11.88 12.59
CA ASP A 55 -16.71 -12.14 13.48
C ASP A 55 -16.97 -10.89 14.33
N ILE A 56 -18.10 -10.22 14.12
CA ILE A 56 -18.43 -8.98 14.82
C ILE A 56 -19.49 -9.25 15.89
N TYR A 57 -19.20 -8.82 17.11
CA TYR A 57 -20.13 -8.78 18.22
C TYR A 57 -20.34 -7.32 18.61
N TYR A 58 -21.58 -6.86 18.72
CA TYR A 58 -21.86 -5.45 18.96
C TYR A 58 -22.93 -5.25 20.04
N TYR A 59 -22.84 -4.14 20.75
CA TYR A 59 -23.88 -3.75 21.71
C TYR A 59 -25.15 -3.29 20.96
N PRO A 60 -26.35 -3.84 21.26
CA PRO A 60 -27.55 -3.65 20.44
C PRO A 60 -28.00 -2.21 20.24
N GLU A 61 -27.75 -1.34 21.22
CA GLU A 61 -28.26 0.04 21.25
C GLU A 61 -27.27 1.04 20.64
N LEU A 62 -26.22 0.55 19.96
CA LEU A 62 -25.27 1.42 19.30
C LEU A 62 -25.94 2.22 18.17
N ILE A 63 -25.59 3.50 18.12
CA ILE A 63 -25.97 4.40 17.03
C ILE A 63 -24.73 4.57 16.15
N ILE A 64 -24.89 4.32 14.84
CA ILE A 64 -23.79 4.49 13.89
C ILE A 64 -23.49 6.00 13.71
N PRO A 65 -22.26 6.44 13.99
CA PRO A 65 -21.85 7.83 13.82
C PRO A 65 -22.02 8.33 12.37
N ASN A 66 -22.33 9.62 12.24
CA ASN A 66 -22.49 10.25 10.92
C ASN A 66 -21.19 10.31 10.11
N VAL A 67 -20.03 10.13 10.76
CA VAL A 67 -18.73 10.10 10.07
C VAL A 67 -18.63 8.97 9.05
N PHE A 68 -19.46 7.94 9.15
CA PHE A 68 -19.50 6.84 8.19
C PHE A 68 -20.36 7.13 6.95
N ARG A 69 -21.08 8.24 6.86
CA ARG A 69 -22.02 8.49 5.75
C ARG A 69 -21.31 8.95 4.48
N GLY A 70 -21.63 8.32 3.35
CA GLY A 70 -21.17 8.74 2.01
C GLY A 70 -19.65 8.62 1.77
N ILE A 71 -18.92 7.95 2.67
CA ILE A 71 -17.47 7.80 2.56
C ILE A 71 -17.06 6.44 2.00
N SER A 72 -15.85 6.36 1.47
CA SER A 72 -15.25 5.10 1.00
C SER A 72 -13.94 4.83 1.72
N LEU A 73 -13.87 3.70 2.42
CA LEU A 73 -12.77 3.37 3.34
C LEU A 73 -12.11 2.04 2.98
N HIS A 74 -10.80 1.96 3.18
CA HIS A 74 -10.12 0.67 3.32
C HIS A 74 -10.40 0.03 4.68
N GLU A 75 -10.19 -1.28 4.81
CA GLU A 75 -10.38 -2.02 6.08
C GLU A 75 -9.60 -1.38 7.24
N ASP A 76 -8.34 -1.01 7.02
CA ASP A 76 -7.51 -0.40 8.06
C ASP A 76 -8.03 0.99 8.50
N GLU A 77 -8.63 1.76 7.57
CA GLU A 77 -9.23 3.06 7.86
C GLU A 77 -10.56 2.92 8.59
N LEU A 78 -11.36 1.93 8.18
CA LEU A 78 -12.60 1.54 8.86
C LEU A 78 -12.32 1.14 10.30
N LEU A 79 -11.35 0.26 10.55
CA LEU A 79 -10.98 -0.18 11.89
C LEU A 79 -10.51 1.00 12.76
N ARG A 80 -9.73 1.93 12.19
CA ARG A 80 -9.31 3.16 12.89
C ARG A 80 -10.49 4.07 13.22
N LEU A 81 -11.48 4.19 12.31
CA LEU A 81 -12.67 4.99 12.59
C LEU A 81 -13.57 4.34 13.63
N LEU A 82 -13.68 3.01 13.61
CA LEU A 82 -14.38 2.28 14.67
C LEU A 82 -13.68 2.50 16.03
N ASP A 83 -12.35 2.41 16.10
CA ASP A 83 -11.58 2.64 17.33
C ASP A 83 -11.78 4.06 17.90
N LYS A 84 -12.01 5.04 17.03
CA LYS A 84 -12.21 6.45 17.43
C LYS A 84 -13.60 6.75 17.97
N ASN A 85 -14.61 5.97 17.58
CA ASN A 85 -16.00 6.27 17.90
C ASN A 85 -16.62 5.24 18.86
N PHE A 86 -15.94 4.11 19.09
CA PHE A 86 -16.43 3.01 19.90
C PHE A 86 -15.29 2.42 20.74
N SER A 87 -15.64 1.73 21.81
CA SER A 87 -14.68 0.88 22.51
C SER A 87 -14.62 -0.48 21.85
N LEU A 88 -13.44 -0.82 21.31
CA LEU A 88 -13.21 -2.06 20.57
C LEU A 88 -12.38 -3.06 21.35
N ILE A 89 -12.81 -4.32 21.35
CA ILE A 89 -12.02 -5.45 21.83
C ILE A 89 -11.69 -6.33 20.63
N LYS A 90 -10.41 -6.46 20.31
CA LYS A 90 -9.92 -7.18 19.13
C LYS A 90 -9.37 -8.53 19.53
N SER A 91 -9.79 -9.59 18.83
CA SER A 91 -9.23 -10.93 18.99
C SER A 91 -8.51 -11.35 17.72
N PHE A 92 -7.31 -11.91 17.89
CA PHE A 92 -6.44 -12.29 16.79
C PHE A 92 -6.23 -13.80 16.76
N LYS A 93 -6.22 -14.37 15.56
CA LYS A 93 -5.85 -15.77 15.29
C LYS A 93 -4.72 -15.76 14.27
N ASN A 94 -3.57 -16.35 14.61
CA ASN A 94 -2.38 -16.36 13.76
C ASN A 94 -2.01 -14.96 13.24
N GLU A 95 -1.96 -13.97 14.14
CA GLU A 95 -1.63 -12.56 13.85
C GLU A 95 -2.67 -11.81 12.96
N GLN A 96 -3.77 -12.46 12.59
CA GLN A 96 -4.84 -11.87 11.80
C GLN A 96 -6.05 -11.56 12.68
N LEU A 97 -6.65 -10.39 12.49
CA LEU A 97 -7.88 -10.01 13.20
C LEU A 97 -8.99 -10.99 12.81
N ALA A 98 -9.48 -11.72 13.82
CA ALA A 98 -10.47 -12.78 13.66
C ALA A 98 -11.84 -12.33 14.15
N SER A 99 -11.90 -11.64 15.29
CA SER A 99 -13.16 -11.12 15.83
C SER A 99 -13.01 -9.74 16.46
N LEU A 100 -14.14 -9.04 16.52
CA LEU A 100 -14.26 -7.68 17.05
C LEU A 100 -15.48 -7.61 17.96
N GLN A 101 -15.30 -7.17 19.21
CA GLN A 101 -16.41 -6.73 20.06
C GLN A 101 -16.47 -5.21 20.04
N ILE A 102 -17.66 -4.66 19.78
CA ILE A 102 -17.92 -3.24 19.60
C ILE A 102 -18.86 -2.78 20.70
N LEU A 103 -18.37 -1.90 21.55
CA LEU A 103 -19.06 -1.39 22.73
C LEU A 103 -19.24 0.13 22.65
N PRO A 104 -20.19 0.70 23.41
CA PRO A 104 -20.25 2.14 23.63
C PRO A 104 -18.91 2.67 24.14
N GLU A 105 -18.59 3.91 23.79
CA GLU A 105 -17.35 4.55 24.21
C GLU A 105 -17.19 4.52 25.74
N GLY A 106 -16.02 4.11 26.21
CA GLY A 106 -15.67 3.98 27.63
C GLY A 106 -16.05 2.64 28.25
N GLN A 107 -16.77 1.75 27.56
CA GLN A 107 -17.08 0.41 28.06
C GLN A 107 -15.99 -0.62 27.70
N ILE A 108 -15.66 -1.48 28.66
CA ILE A 108 -14.56 -2.46 28.53
C ILE A 108 -15.10 -3.91 28.48
N GLN A 109 -16.36 -4.14 28.87
CA GLN A 109 -17.02 -5.44 28.83
C GLN A 109 -18.53 -5.25 28.71
N SER A 110 -19.20 -6.18 28.03
CA SER A 110 -20.64 -6.34 28.11
C SER A 110 -21.03 -7.81 28.01
N ASN A 111 -22.05 -8.20 28.76
CA ASN A 111 -22.65 -9.54 28.67
C ASN A 111 -23.81 -9.60 27.66
N ASN A 112 -24.20 -8.46 27.09
CA ASN A 112 -25.34 -8.33 26.18
C ASN A 112 -24.86 -7.93 24.78
N LEU A 113 -24.02 -8.79 24.19
CA LEU A 113 -23.52 -8.60 22.84
C LEU A 113 -24.36 -9.39 21.84
N ARG A 114 -24.72 -8.75 20.73
CA ARG A 114 -25.33 -9.42 19.57
C ARG A 114 -24.26 -9.80 18.57
N HIS A 115 -24.36 -11.01 18.05
CA HIS A 115 -23.52 -11.43 16.94
C HIS A 115 -24.07 -10.86 15.63
N ALA A 116 -23.23 -10.19 14.86
CA ALA A 116 -23.56 -9.68 13.54
C ALA A 116 -23.96 -10.83 12.61
N GLY A 117 -25.04 -10.66 11.86
CA GLY A 117 -25.59 -11.73 11.01
C GLY A 117 -26.30 -12.88 11.73
N SER A 118 -26.42 -12.88 13.07
CA SER A 118 -27.14 -13.97 13.78
C SER A 118 -28.60 -14.09 13.37
N LEU A 119 -29.29 -12.97 13.10
CA LEU A 119 -30.67 -12.97 12.63
C LEU A 119 -30.80 -13.52 11.20
N ILE A 120 -29.80 -13.29 10.33
CA ILE A 120 -29.77 -13.89 9.00
C ILE A 120 -29.57 -15.41 9.12
N VAL A 121 -28.70 -15.85 10.04
CA VAL A 121 -28.48 -17.26 10.34
C VAL A 121 -29.74 -17.92 10.93
N GLU A 122 -30.44 -17.28 11.86
CA GLU A 122 -31.68 -17.82 12.44
C GLU A 122 -32.83 -17.90 11.42
N LEU A 123 -33.04 -16.85 10.60
CA LEU A 123 -34.03 -16.90 9.51
C LEU A 123 -33.65 -17.95 8.45
N SER A 124 -32.37 -18.12 8.15
CA SER A 124 -31.91 -19.09 7.15
C SER A 124 -31.92 -20.53 7.65
N GLN A 125 -31.69 -20.77 8.95
CA GLN A 125 -31.84 -22.09 9.58
C GLN A 125 -33.29 -22.61 9.55
N SER A 126 -34.28 -21.72 9.42
CA SER A 126 -35.68 -22.12 9.20
C SER A 126 -35.98 -22.56 7.75
N SER A 127 -35.02 -22.39 6.83
CA SER A 127 -35.12 -22.80 5.44
C SER A 127 -34.17 -23.96 5.15
N ASN A 128 -34.66 -25.06 4.56
CA ASN A 128 -33.87 -26.26 4.24
C ASN A 128 -32.72 -26.02 3.22
N ALA A 129 -32.52 -24.80 2.73
CA ALA A 129 -31.58 -24.47 1.67
C ALA A 129 -30.13 -24.20 2.13
N LEU A 130 -29.86 -24.15 3.45
CA LEU A 130 -28.56 -23.67 3.95
C LEU A 130 -27.82 -24.60 4.93
N GLN A 131 -28.23 -25.87 5.05
CA GLN A 131 -27.35 -26.90 5.65
C GLN A 131 -26.04 -27.11 4.84
N GLU A 132 -25.95 -26.57 3.62
CA GLU A 132 -24.78 -26.76 2.74
C GLU A 132 -23.67 -25.71 2.88
N HIS A 133 -23.90 -24.53 3.49
CA HIS A 133 -22.91 -23.43 3.42
C HIS A 133 -22.62 -22.62 4.71
N PRO A 134 -22.23 -23.26 5.84
CA PRO A 134 -21.64 -22.55 6.97
C PRO A 134 -20.22 -22.01 6.71
N ALA A 135 -19.57 -22.39 5.60
CA ALA A 135 -18.18 -22.06 5.28
C ALA A 135 -17.96 -20.68 4.60
N LEU A 136 -19.01 -19.93 4.29
CA LEU A 136 -18.91 -18.72 3.45
C LEU A 136 -18.14 -17.56 4.10
N LEU A 137 -18.22 -17.37 5.42
CA LEU A 137 -17.57 -16.24 6.11
C LEU A 137 -16.07 -16.45 6.33
N SER A 138 -15.65 -17.65 6.76
CA SER A 138 -14.24 -17.98 6.95
C SER A 138 -13.46 -18.01 5.64
N ASP A 139 -14.07 -18.54 4.58
CA ASP A 139 -13.43 -18.60 3.25
C ASP A 139 -13.26 -17.20 2.64
N GLN A 140 -14.18 -16.29 2.93
CA GLN A 140 -14.10 -14.91 2.46
C GLN A 140 -12.92 -14.16 3.09
N ARG A 141 -12.68 -14.33 4.39
CA ARG A 141 -11.50 -13.75 5.06
C ARG A 141 -10.20 -14.26 4.44
N VAL A 142 -10.11 -15.57 4.21
CA VAL A 142 -8.95 -16.20 3.57
C VAL A 142 -8.71 -15.65 2.16
N ARG A 143 -9.77 -15.42 1.38
CA ARG A 143 -9.65 -14.82 0.03
C ARG A 143 -9.15 -13.38 0.09
N VAL A 144 -9.71 -12.55 0.97
CA VAL A 144 -9.31 -11.15 1.15
C VAL A 144 -7.84 -11.03 1.56
N LEU A 145 -7.43 -11.84 2.53
CA LEU A 145 -6.04 -11.86 3.01
C LEU A 145 -5.06 -12.32 1.94
N LYS A 146 -5.38 -13.40 1.19
CA LYS A 146 -4.56 -13.83 0.04
C LYS A 146 -4.44 -12.75 -1.03
N ALA A 147 -5.50 -11.99 -1.29
CA ALA A 147 -5.45 -10.87 -2.22
C ALA A 147 -4.56 -9.72 -1.72
N LYS A 148 -4.64 -9.40 -0.41
CA LYS A 148 -3.78 -8.40 0.24
C LYS A 148 -2.30 -8.78 0.14
N GLU A 149 -1.95 -10.03 0.49
CA GLU A 149 -0.59 -10.55 0.38
C GLU A 149 -0.04 -10.48 -1.05
N ARG A 150 -0.84 -10.82 -2.07
CA ARG A 150 -0.43 -10.73 -3.48
C ARG A 150 -0.12 -9.28 -3.88
N ARG A 151 -0.95 -8.33 -3.45
CA ARG A 151 -0.74 -6.90 -3.74
C ARG A 151 0.52 -6.38 -3.07
N GLU A 152 0.75 -6.74 -1.81
CA GLU A 152 1.95 -6.35 -1.07
C GLU A 152 3.22 -6.92 -1.71
N LYS A 153 3.20 -8.17 -2.17
CA LYS A 153 4.30 -8.77 -2.94
C LYS A 153 4.58 -7.98 -4.21
N ILE A 154 3.57 -7.66 -5.02
CA ILE A 154 3.74 -6.87 -6.25
C ILE A 154 4.35 -5.50 -5.95
N ILE A 155 3.87 -4.80 -4.91
CA ILE A 155 4.40 -3.49 -4.51
C ILE A 155 5.86 -3.62 -4.08
N SER A 156 6.20 -4.64 -3.29
CA SER A 156 7.58 -4.88 -2.85
C SER A 156 8.53 -5.13 -4.04
N GLU A 157 8.11 -5.94 -5.01
CA GLU A 157 8.90 -6.21 -6.21
C GLU A 157 9.10 -4.96 -7.07
N LEU A 158 8.07 -4.11 -7.19
CA LEU A 158 8.17 -2.86 -7.92
C LEU A 158 9.14 -1.89 -7.25
N LYS A 159 9.13 -1.79 -5.91
CA LYS A 159 10.09 -0.98 -5.15
C LYS A 159 11.53 -1.45 -5.38
N VAL A 160 11.78 -2.75 -5.24
CA VAL A 160 13.11 -3.35 -5.49
C VAL A 160 13.57 -3.08 -6.93
N LYS A 161 12.69 -3.24 -7.92
CA LYS A 161 13.01 -2.92 -9.33
C LYS A 161 13.36 -1.44 -9.53
N GLN A 162 12.71 -0.52 -8.82
CA GLN A 162 13.00 0.91 -8.89
C GLN A 162 14.34 1.25 -8.25
N GLU A 163 14.63 0.69 -7.07
CA GLU A 163 15.90 0.88 -6.37
C GLU A 163 17.08 0.33 -7.18
N ASN A 164 16.97 -0.89 -7.68
CA ASN A 164 18.00 -1.49 -8.55
C ASN A 164 18.27 -0.65 -9.81
N LYS A 165 17.24 -0.08 -10.43
CA LYS A 165 17.41 0.82 -11.58
C LYS A 165 18.13 2.10 -11.20
N LYS A 166 17.90 2.64 -10.01
CA LYS A 166 18.57 3.84 -9.51
C LYS A 166 20.05 3.54 -9.23
N GLU A 167 20.34 2.45 -8.54
CA GLU A 167 21.72 2.00 -8.27
C GLU A 167 22.51 1.76 -9.55
N GLN A 168 21.94 1.06 -10.54
CA GLN A 168 22.62 0.85 -11.82
C GLN A 168 22.92 2.16 -12.56
N LYS A 169 22.03 3.16 -12.47
CA LYS A 169 22.28 4.49 -13.07
C LYS A 169 23.43 5.19 -12.35
N ASP A 170 23.49 5.11 -11.03
CA ASP A 170 24.53 5.76 -10.23
C ASP A 170 25.89 5.07 -10.41
N GLN A 171 25.93 3.74 -10.46
CA GLN A 171 27.12 2.96 -10.82
C GLN A 171 27.64 3.35 -12.22
N LYS A 172 26.77 3.44 -13.23
CA LYS A 172 27.16 3.88 -14.58
C LYS A 172 27.71 5.31 -14.59
N LYS A 173 27.13 6.23 -13.82
CA LYS A 173 27.63 7.60 -13.69
C LYS A 173 29.01 7.62 -13.01
N ASN A 174 29.20 6.88 -11.94
CA ASN A 174 30.48 6.81 -11.23
C ASN A 174 31.56 6.18 -12.10
N ASN A 175 31.28 5.07 -12.79
CA ASN A 175 32.24 4.46 -13.72
C ASN A 175 32.64 5.43 -14.84
N LYS A 176 31.70 6.19 -15.41
CA LYS A 176 32.03 7.24 -16.39
C LYS A 176 32.91 8.34 -15.82
N LYS A 177 32.70 8.77 -14.57
CA LYS A 177 33.55 9.75 -13.89
C LYS A 177 34.96 9.21 -13.67
N ILE A 178 35.08 7.97 -13.20
CA ILE A 178 36.37 7.29 -12.97
C ILE A 178 37.15 7.19 -14.29
N ILE A 179 36.53 6.69 -15.37
CA ILE A 179 37.19 6.56 -16.68
C ILE A 179 37.66 7.92 -17.20
N ARG A 180 36.85 8.99 -17.05
CA ARG A 180 37.25 10.35 -17.45
C ARG A 180 38.42 10.88 -16.63
N ALA A 181 38.42 10.64 -15.32
CA ALA A 181 39.52 11.03 -14.43
C ALA A 181 40.81 10.30 -14.80
N GLN A 182 40.75 8.98 -15.04
CA GLN A 182 41.90 8.18 -15.48
C GLN A 182 42.47 8.66 -16.81
N LYS A 183 41.61 8.96 -17.81
CA LYS A 183 42.07 9.53 -19.09
C LYS A 183 42.74 10.90 -18.92
N LYS A 184 42.19 11.76 -18.07
CA LYS A 184 42.78 13.08 -17.79
C LYS A 184 44.14 12.94 -17.09
N ALA A 185 44.24 12.06 -16.09
CA ALA A 185 45.49 11.79 -15.38
C ALA A 185 46.57 11.22 -16.32
N LYS A 186 46.21 10.26 -17.19
CA LYS A 186 47.14 9.70 -18.17
C LYS A 186 47.66 10.77 -19.14
N LYS A 187 46.77 11.59 -19.69
CA LYS A 187 47.16 12.70 -20.57
C LYS A 187 48.07 13.69 -19.85
N GLN A 188 47.74 14.07 -18.62
CA GLN A 188 48.58 14.95 -17.81
C GLN A 188 49.97 14.35 -17.57
N GLN A 189 50.07 13.04 -17.31
CA GLN A 189 51.36 12.37 -17.10
C GLN A 189 52.21 12.31 -18.37
N GLU A 190 51.61 12.00 -19.53
CA GLU A 190 52.29 12.02 -20.83
C GLU A 190 52.85 13.42 -21.15
N GLU A 191 52.01 14.45 -20.95
CA GLU A 191 52.34 15.85 -21.18
C GLU A 191 53.44 16.34 -20.22
N LEU A 192 53.39 15.96 -18.95
CA LEU A 192 54.39 16.32 -17.95
C LEU A 192 55.73 15.61 -18.22
N THR A 193 55.69 14.38 -18.75
CA THR A 193 56.90 13.66 -19.21
C THR A 193 57.56 14.37 -20.40
N ARG A 194 56.78 14.86 -21.37
CA ARG A 194 57.29 15.67 -22.49
C ARG A 194 57.91 16.98 -22.02
N LEU A 195 57.25 17.67 -21.09
CA LEU A 195 57.77 18.91 -20.53
C LEU A 195 59.10 18.69 -19.80
N LYS A 196 59.24 17.59 -19.04
CA LYS A 196 60.52 17.19 -18.43
C LYS A 196 61.60 16.90 -19.48
N HIS A 197 61.25 16.19 -20.55
CA HIS A 197 62.20 15.92 -21.63
C HIS A 197 62.77 17.21 -22.22
N TYR A 198 61.94 18.22 -22.49
CA TYR A 198 62.41 19.53 -22.93
C TYR A 198 63.22 20.26 -21.85
N GLN A 199 62.84 20.16 -20.57
CA GLN A 199 63.65 20.71 -19.48
C GLN A 199 65.09 20.17 -19.50
N ASP A 200 65.25 18.89 -19.82
CA ASP A 200 66.54 18.18 -19.84
C ASP A 200 67.32 18.36 -21.15
N THR A 201 66.66 18.73 -22.27
CA THR A 201 67.28 18.75 -23.62
C THR A 201 67.30 20.12 -24.28
N ASP A 202 66.26 20.94 -24.10
CA ASP A 202 66.10 22.25 -24.74
C ASP A 202 65.38 23.24 -23.83
N LYS A 203 66.17 24.08 -23.18
CA LYS A 203 65.69 25.04 -22.17
C LYS A 203 64.80 26.14 -22.76
N GLU A 204 65.01 26.52 -24.02
CA GLU A 204 64.26 27.60 -24.66
C GLU A 204 62.84 27.13 -24.99
N ILE A 205 62.71 25.90 -25.49
CA ILE A 205 61.40 25.26 -25.71
C ILE A 205 60.68 25.02 -24.38
N TYR A 206 61.39 24.58 -23.35
CA TYR A 206 60.82 24.39 -22.01
C TYR A 206 60.21 25.68 -21.44
N GLU A 207 60.96 26.80 -21.45
CA GLU A 207 60.47 28.08 -20.93
C GLU A 207 59.27 28.61 -21.71
N ARG A 208 59.18 28.32 -23.01
CA ARG A 208 58.04 28.70 -23.86
C ARG A 208 56.79 27.87 -23.60
N LEU A 209 56.95 26.57 -23.29
CA LEU A 209 55.85 25.67 -23.00
C LEU A 209 55.35 25.80 -21.56
N LEU A 210 56.22 26.10 -20.60
CA LEU A 210 55.90 26.14 -19.17
C LEU A 210 54.63 26.93 -18.80
N PRO A 211 54.35 28.14 -19.34
CA PRO A 211 53.12 28.89 -19.03
C PRO A 211 51.84 28.16 -19.46
N PHE A 212 51.87 27.49 -20.61
CA PHE A 212 50.73 26.73 -21.15
C PHE A 212 50.40 25.54 -20.24
N TYR A 213 51.42 24.79 -19.81
CA TYR A 213 51.24 23.64 -18.92
C TYR A 213 50.80 24.08 -17.52
N LYS A 214 51.35 25.18 -16.99
CA LYS A 214 50.91 25.78 -15.72
C LYS A 214 49.43 26.17 -15.73
N HIS A 215 48.96 26.79 -16.81
CA HIS A 215 47.57 27.16 -16.97
C HIS A 215 46.64 25.94 -17.11
N GLN A 216 47.07 24.91 -17.84
CA GLN A 216 46.21 23.78 -18.17
C GLN A 216 46.15 22.69 -17.08
N PHE A 217 47.24 22.50 -16.33
CA PHE A 217 47.40 21.39 -15.38
C PHE A 217 47.81 21.81 -13.97
N GLY A 218 48.07 23.10 -13.72
CA GLY A 218 48.65 23.61 -12.47
C GLY A 218 50.18 23.54 -12.49
N GLU A 219 50.82 23.85 -11.37
CA GLU A 219 52.28 23.79 -11.29
C GLU A 219 52.82 22.38 -11.59
N PRO A 220 53.79 22.23 -12.51
CA PRO A 220 54.31 20.92 -12.86
C PRO A 220 55.17 20.36 -11.72
N ASP A 221 54.75 19.21 -11.22
CA ASP A 221 55.48 18.44 -10.21
C ASP A 221 56.20 17.25 -10.87
N PHE A 222 57.50 17.40 -11.09
CA PHE A 222 58.32 16.38 -11.74
C PHE A 222 58.76 15.24 -10.83
N SER A 223 58.48 15.33 -9.52
CA SER A 223 58.88 14.31 -8.53
C SER A 223 58.18 12.96 -8.75
N LYS A 224 57.02 12.97 -9.42
CA LYS A 224 56.18 11.77 -9.64
C LYS A 224 56.54 10.94 -10.88
N ILE A 225 57.52 11.36 -11.68
CA ILE A 225 57.85 10.72 -12.96
C ILE A 225 58.79 9.52 -12.79
N ASN A 226 59.51 9.43 -11.68
CA ASN A 226 60.59 8.45 -11.50
C ASN A 226 60.15 7.06 -11.00
N ASN A 227 58.86 6.78 -10.80
CA ASN A 227 58.41 5.48 -10.27
C ASN A 227 57.83 4.51 -11.31
N SER A 228 58.00 4.76 -12.63
CA SER A 228 57.45 3.87 -13.66
C SER A 228 58.49 3.22 -14.59
N ASN A 229 59.79 3.42 -14.38
CA ASN A 229 60.84 2.71 -15.12
C ASN A 229 62.09 2.55 -14.25
N GLN A 230 62.13 1.51 -13.42
CA GLN A 230 63.39 0.84 -13.09
C GLN A 230 63.20 -0.65 -13.43
N PRO A 231 64.17 -1.28 -14.11
CA PRO A 231 64.14 -2.70 -14.48
C PRO A 231 64.19 -3.63 -13.25
#